data_AF-A0AA38J9M4-F1
#
_entry.id   AF-A0AA38J9M4-F1
#
_cell.length_a   1.000
_cell.length_b   1.000
_cell.length_c   1.000
_cell.angle_alpha   90.00
_cell.angle_beta   90.00
_cell.angle_gamma   90.00
#
_symmetry.space_group_name_H-M   'P 1'
#
loop_
_entity.id
_entity.type
_entity.pdbx_description
1 polymer ?
#
loop_
_entity_poly.entity_id
_entity_poly.type
_entity_poly.pdbx_seq_one_letter_code
_entity_poly.pdbx_strand_id
1 'polypeptide(L)'
;FVFARIQGEICLVQVSSLTPTQSALTTVNVKIFRHEFITIFCFLVTTTLHPSDIHFIKNIDDQLVYYEEEKGTDFLARNVMERLRQLTLPVFPQPPRRVVRPSSWR
;
A
#
# COMPACT_ATOMS: atom_id res chain seq x y z
N PHE A 1 7.68 -7.28 3.22
CA PHE A 1 6.25 -7.00 2.85
C PHE A 1 6.16 -5.95 1.73
N VAL A 2 5.03 -5.79 1.03
CA VAL A 2 4.89 -4.82 -0.08
C VAL A 2 3.49 -4.18 -0.10
N PHE A 3 3.38 -2.87 -0.36
CA PHE A 3 2.11 -2.26 -0.74
C PHE A 3 1.79 -2.57 -2.20
N ALA A 4 0.60 -3.12 -2.46
CA ALA A 4 0.13 -3.35 -3.81
C ALA A 4 -1.29 -2.84 -4.00
N ARG A 5 -1.63 -2.57 -5.27
CA ARG A 5 -3.01 -2.33 -5.68
C ARG A 5 -3.61 -3.63 -6.20
N ILE A 6 -4.72 -4.04 -5.62
CA ILE A 6 -5.49 -5.23 -6.02
C ILE A 6 -6.94 -4.78 -6.21
N GLN A 7 -7.49 -4.96 -7.41
CA GLN A 7 -8.86 -4.55 -7.75
C GLN A 7 -9.19 -3.07 -7.45
N GLY A 8 -8.19 -2.19 -7.49
CA GLY A 8 -8.37 -0.75 -7.25
C GLY A 8 -8.10 -0.30 -5.81
N GLU A 9 -8.06 -1.22 -4.85
CA GLU A 9 -7.80 -0.96 -3.42
C GLU A 9 -6.31 -1.14 -3.09
N ILE A 10 -5.81 -0.37 -2.12
CA ILE A 10 -4.42 -0.50 -1.64
C ILE A 10 -4.40 -1.48 -0.47
N CYS A 11 -3.64 -2.56 -0.64
CA CYS A 11 -3.47 -3.60 0.38
C CYS A 11 -1.99 -3.75 0.73
N LEU A 12 -1.75 -4.26 1.93
CA LEU A 12 -0.44 -4.78 2.31
C LEU A 12 -0.39 -6.25 1.88
N VAL A 13 0.71 -6.65 1.25
CA VAL A 13 0.85 -7.99 0.70
C VAL A 13 2.18 -8.61 1.12
N GLN A 14 2.12 -9.87 1.53
CA GLN A 14 3.29 -10.71 1.74
C GLN A 14 3.37 -11.73 0.61
N VAL A 15 4.42 -11.64 -0.19
CA VAL A 15 4.69 -12.58 -1.28
C VAL A 15 5.48 -13.74 -0.70
N SER A 16 4.97 -14.97 -0.87
CA SER A 16 5.73 -16.17 -0.50
C SER A 16 6.86 -16.34 -1.51
N SER A 17 8.11 -16.10 -1.10
CA SER A 17 9.30 -15.98 -1.95
C SER A 17 9.79 -17.28 -2.61
N LEU A 18 8.93 -18.27 -2.82
CA LEU A 18 9.31 -19.58 -3.35
C LEU A 18 9.11 -19.73 -4.86
N THR A 19 8.54 -18.75 -5.56
CA THR A 19 8.46 -18.78 -7.02
C THR A 19 9.43 -17.75 -7.63
N PRO A 20 10.49 -18.20 -8.33
CA PRO A 20 11.40 -17.28 -9.02
C PRO A 20 10.60 -16.48 -10.04
N THR A 21 10.69 -15.17 -9.91
CA THR A 21 9.93 -14.14 -10.64
C THR A 21 10.42 -14.02 -12.09
N GLN A 22 10.39 -15.12 -12.85
CA GLN A 22 10.96 -15.17 -14.20
C GLN A 22 9.94 -15.45 -15.31
N SER A 23 8.72 -15.86 -14.98
CA SER A 23 7.69 -16.16 -15.99
C SER A 23 6.42 -15.35 -15.75
N ALA A 24 6.01 -14.58 -16.76
CA ALA A 24 4.72 -13.88 -16.83
C ALA A 24 3.48 -14.81 -16.83
N LEU A 25 3.70 -16.12 -16.67
CA LEU A 25 2.69 -17.18 -16.70
C LEU A 25 2.48 -17.85 -15.33
N THR A 26 3.34 -17.60 -14.35
CA THR A 26 3.24 -18.24 -13.03
C THR A 26 2.50 -17.33 -12.05
N THR A 27 1.40 -17.86 -11.53
CA THR A 27 0.66 -17.21 -10.46
C THR A 27 1.48 -17.13 -9.17
N VAL A 28 1.22 -16.09 -8.39
CA VAL A 28 1.97 -15.78 -7.18
C VAL A 28 1.06 -16.01 -5.98
N ASN A 29 1.53 -16.82 -5.03
CA ASN A 29 0.83 -17.00 -3.77
C ASN A 29 1.15 -15.83 -2.83
N VAL A 30 0.10 -15.10 -2.47
CA VAL A 30 0.19 -13.88 -1.69
C VAL A 30 -0.77 -13.92 -0.50
N LYS A 31 -0.28 -13.49 0.66
CA LYS A 31 -1.15 -13.14 1.79
C LYS A 31 -1.55 -11.68 1.66
N ILE A 32 -2.86 -11.43 1.60
CA ILE A 32 -3.44 -10.09 1.51
C ILE A 32 -3.86 -9.66 2.91
N PHE A 33 -3.41 -8.46 3.28
CA PHE A 33 -3.78 -7.80 4.51
C PHE A 33 -4.50 -6.50 4.15
N ARG A 34 -5.68 -6.32 4.74
CA ARG A 34 -6.50 -5.15 4.52
C ARG A 34 -6.26 -4.15 5.66
N HIS A 35 -6.25 -2.87 5.31
CA HIS A 35 -6.18 -1.81 6.30
C HIS A 35 -7.50 -1.79 7.10
N GLU A 36 -7.39 -2.03 8.40
CA GLU A 36 -8.51 -2.03 9.33
C GLU A 36 -8.10 -1.21 10.57
N PHE A 37 -8.92 -0.24 10.98
CA PHE A 37 -8.55 0.76 11.99
C PHE A 37 -7.32 1.63 11.62
N ILE A 38 -7.17 2.79 12.26
CA ILE A 38 -6.26 3.89 11.85
C ILE A 38 -4.84 3.42 11.53
N THR A 39 -4.32 2.36 12.16
CA THR A 39 -2.92 1.91 12.04
C THR A 39 -2.71 0.40 11.91
N ILE A 40 -3.77 -0.39 11.76
CA ILE A 40 -3.67 -1.85 11.83
C ILE A 40 -3.93 -2.46 10.44
N PHE A 41 -3.18 -3.51 10.12
CA PHE A 41 -3.48 -4.35 8.96
C PHE A 41 -3.90 -5.72 9.47
N CYS A 42 -5.10 -6.12 9.08
CA CYS A 42 -5.64 -7.42 9.43
C CYS A 42 -5.46 -8.36 8.25
N PHE A 43 -5.04 -9.59 8.54
CA PHE A 43 -5.03 -10.64 7.55
C PHE A 43 -6.44 -10.83 6.98
N LEU A 44 -6.55 -10.75 5.66
CA LEU A 44 -7.80 -10.95 4.95
C LEU A 44 -7.88 -12.37 4.39
N VAL A 45 -6.91 -12.73 3.54
CA VAL A 45 -6.94 -14.01 2.81
C VAL A 45 -5.57 -14.33 2.23
N THR A 46 -5.28 -15.62 2.09
CA THR A 46 -4.18 -16.13 1.26
C THR A 46 -4.76 -16.55 -0.08
N THR A 47 -4.25 -15.97 -1.17
CA THR A 47 -4.76 -16.27 -2.51
C THR A 47 -3.64 -16.30 -3.53
N THR A 48 -3.93 -16.91 -4.67
CA THR A 48 -3.00 -17.08 -5.78
C THR A 48 -3.44 -16.14 -6.90
N LEU A 49 -2.66 -15.08 -7.15
CA LEU A 49 -2.99 -14.05 -8.15
C LEU A 49 -2.10 -14.15 -9.38
N HIS A 50 -2.65 -13.78 -10.54
CA HIS A 50 -1.83 -13.54 -11.72
C HIS A 50 -1.02 -12.26 -11.50
N PRO A 51 0.24 -12.17 -12.00
CA PRO A 51 1.03 -10.95 -11.88
C PRO A 51 0.35 -9.69 -12.44
N SER A 52 -0.52 -9.85 -13.44
CA SER A 52 -1.31 -8.74 -14.01
C SER A 52 -2.39 -8.20 -13.08
N ASP A 53 -2.81 -8.97 -12.08
CA ASP A 53 -3.87 -8.57 -11.14
C ASP A 53 -3.32 -7.86 -9.89
N ILE A 54 -1.98 -7.84 -9.74
CA ILE A 54 -1.29 -7.26 -8.59
C ILE A 54 -0.27 -6.22 -9.06
N HIS A 55 -0.51 -4.96 -8.69
CA HIS A 55 0.41 -3.88 -9.03
C HIS A 55 1.22 -3.51 -7.80
N PHE A 56 2.47 -3.96 -7.73
CA PHE A 56 3.38 -3.61 -6.64
C PHE A 56 3.74 -2.13 -6.71
N ILE A 57 3.45 -1.40 -5.63
CA ILE A 57 3.70 0.05 -5.53
C ILE A 57 5.02 0.28 -4.80
N LYS A 58 5.20 -0.32 -3.62
CA LYS A 58 6.34 -0.02 -2.75
C LYS A 58 6.67 -1.15 -1.79
N ASN A 59 7.94 -1.56 -1.78
CA ASN A 59 8.46 -2.50 -0.78
C ASN A 59 8.52 -1.85 0.60
N ILE A 60 8.18 -2.64 1.60
CA ILE A 60 8.26 -2.30 3.02
C ILE A 60 9.36 -3.16 3.60
N ASP A 61 10.28 -2.48 4.28
CA ASP A 61 11.35 -3.11 5.03
C ASP A 61 10.75 -3.99 6.12
N ASP A 62 11.22 -5.23 6.21
CA ASP A 62 10.71 -6.20 7.17
C ASP A 62 10.98 -5.77 8.62
N GLN A 63 11.96 -4.88 8.86
CA GLN A 63 12.19 -4.27 10.18
C GLN A 63 11.06 -3.31 10.62
N LEU A 64 10.22 -2.87 9.70
CA LEU A 64 9.12 -1.93 9.96
C LEU A 64 7.76 -2.63 10.11
N VAL A 65 7.74 -3.96 10.00
CA VAL A 65 6.54 -4.78 10.14
C VAL A 65 6.72 -5.72 11.33
N TYR A 66 5.90 -5.55 12.36
CA TYR A 66 5.83 -6.48 13.46
C TYR A 66 4.63 -7.41 13.26
N TYR A 67 4.91 -8.67 12.92
CA TYR A 67 3.88 -9.70 12.71
C TYR A 67 3.65 -10.48 13.99
N GLU A 68 2.42 -10.44 14.53
CA GLU A 68 1.98 -11.32 15.61
C GLU A 68 1.12 -12.44 14.99
N GLU A 69 1.77 -13.55 14.61
CA GLU A 69 1.13 -14.68 13.91
C GLU A 69 -0.04 -15.27 14.71
N GLU A 70 0.06 -15.26 16.05
CA GLU A 70 -0.97 -15.76 16.97
C GLU A 70 -2.30 -15.01 16.87
N LYS A 71 -2.28 -13.74 16.43
CA LYS A 71 -3.47 -12.90 16.28
C LYS A 71 -3.80 -12.56 14.82
N GLY A 72 -2.99 -13.03 13.86
CA GLY A 72 -3.17 -12.70 12.44
C GLY A 72 -3.16 -11.19 12.14
N THR A 73 -2.53 -10.40 13.01
CA THR A 73 -2.54 -8.94 12.95
C THR A 73 -1.11 -8.44 12.73
N ASP A 74 -0.94 -7.60 11.71
CA ASP A 74 0.31 -6.91 11.43
C ASP A 74 0.28 -5.49 12.01
N PHE A 75 1.27 -5.18 12.85
CA PHE A 75 1.51 -3.82 13.31
C PHE A 75 2.57 -3.16 12.43
N LEU A 76 2.17 -2.11 11.73
CA LEU A 76 3.08 -1.33 10.91
C LEU A 76 3.63 -0.14 11.69
N ALA A 77 4.94 0.10 11.55
CA ALA A 77 5.56 1.29 12.09
C ALA A 77 4.88 2.56 11.52
N ARG A 78 4.83 3.63 12.33
CA ARG A 78 4.16 4.91 12.01
C ARG A 78 4.57 5.49 10.65
N ASN A 79 5.83 5.34 10.29
CA ASN A 79 6.38 5.78 9.00
C ASN A 79 5.80 5.02 7.79
N VAL A 80 5.36 3.76 7.97
CA VAL A 80 4.68 2.97 6.94
C VAL A 80 3.23 3.44 6.79
N MET A 81 2.56 3.78 7.90
CA MET A 81 1.21 4.35 7.89
C MET A 81 1.16 5.73 7.21
N GLU A 82 2.17 6.57 7.43
CA GLU A 82 2.28 7.85 6.71
C GLU A 82 2.44 7.66 5.20
N ARG A 83 3.17 6.64 4.77
CA ARG A 83 3.31 6.28 3.35
C ARG A 83 2.01 5.76 2.76
N LEU A 84 1.28 4.91 3.50
CA LEU A 84 -0.06 4.49 3.08
C LEU A 84 -0.98 5.69 2.89
N ARG A 85 -1.00 6.62 3.86
CA ARG A 85 -1.80 7.85 3.78
C ARG A 85 -1.47 8.66 2.52
N GLN A 86 -0.21 8.75 2.12
CA GLN A 86 0.19 9.43 0.88
C GLN A 86 -0.31 8.72 -0.38
N LEU A 87 -0.44 7.39 -0.35
CA LEU A 87 -0.93 6.59 -1.47
C LEU A 87 -2.46 6.57 -1.57
N THR A 88 -3.17 6.63 -0.44
CA THR A 88 -4.62 6.53 -0.37
C THR A 88 -5.31 7.91 -0.45
N LEU A 89 -4.67 8.98 -0.01
CA LEU A 89 -5.27 10.30 -0.12
C LEU A 89 -5.33 10.73 -1.60
N PRO A 90 -6.48 11.22 -2.10
CA PRO A 90 -6.47 11.97 -3.33
C PRO A 90 -5.54 13.15 -3.10
N VAL A 91 -4.54 13.31 -3.96
CA VAL A 91 -3.76 14.55 -4.05
C VAL A 91 -4.81 15.64 -4.21
N PHE A 92 -5.13 16.38 -3.15
CA PHE A 92 -5.96 17.57 -3.29
C PHE A 92 -5.17 18.47 -4.23
N PRO A 93 -5.63 18.70 -5.48
CA PRO A 93 -4.96 19.66 -6.33
C PRO A 93 -4.99 20.96 -5.54
N GLN A 94 -3.82 21.51 -5.22
CA GLN A 94 -3.75 22.80 -4.57
C GLN A 94 -4.62 23.75 -5.41
N PRO A 95 -5.63 24.42 -4.83
CA PRO A 95 -6.39 25.39 -5.60
C PRO A 95 -5.38 26.38 -6.16
N PRO A 96 -5.47 26.74 -7.47
CA PRO A 96 -4.50 27.62 -8.08
C PRO A 96 -4.41 28.88 -7.22
N ARG A 97 -3.19 29.17 -6.73
CA ARG A 97 -2.92 30.38 -5.95
C ARG A 97 -3.54 31.55 -6.70
N ARG A 98 -4.62 32.12 -6.15
CA ARG A 98 -5.15 33.38 -6.65
C ARG A 98 -4.01 34.38 -6.55
N VAL A 99 -3.43 34.71 -7.70
CA VAL A 99 -2.51 35.83 -7.83
C VAL A 99 -3.34 37.07 -7.50
N VAL A 100 -3.22 37.55 -6.27
CA VAL A 100 -3.76 38.84 -5.88
C VAL A 100 -2.99 39.87 -6.70
N ARG A 101 -3.62 40.36 -7.77
CA ARG A 101 -3.11 41.50 -8.52
C ARG A 101 -3.07 42.70 -7.56
N PRO A 102 -1.91 43.36 -7.37
CA PRO A 102 -1.88 44.60 -6.61
C PRO A 102 -2.68 45.65 -7.38
N SER A 103 -3.66 46.25 -6.70
CA SER A 103 -4.41 47.39 -7.18
C SER A 103 -3.46 48.58 -7.34
N SER A 104 -3.23 49.00 -8.58
CA SER A 104 -2.53 50.25 -8.87
C SER A 104 -3.44 51.42 -8.51
N TRP A 105 -3.15 52.09 -7.40
CA TRP A 105 -3.62 53.45 -7.14
C TRP A 105 -2.70 54.42 -7.88
N ARG A 106 -3.20 55.04 -8.94
CA ARG A 106 -2.83 56.38 -9.44
C ARG A 106 -3.95 56.90 -10.30
#